data_AF-A0A957PIR8-F1
#
_entry.id   AF-A0A957PIR8-F1
#
_cell.length_a   1.000
_cell.length_b   1.000
_cell.length_c   1.000
_cell.angle_alpha   90.00
_cell.angle_beta   90.00
_cell.angle_gamma   90.00
#
_symmetry.space_group_name_H-M   'P 1'
#
loop_
_entity.id
_entity.type
_entity.pdbx_description
1 polymer ?
#
loop_
_entity_poly.entity_id
_entity_poly.type
_entity_poly.pdbx_seq_one_letter_code
_entity_poly.pdbx_strand_id
1 'polypeptide(L)'
;MARASSALAAMGFSHYLVEPGAGAEKALELARQIASNTPLTNYAILQVLPRIAEAGSEAGLLLESMIASITQSTPEAKARAQDFLNRKRGV
;
A
#
# COMPACT_ATOMS: atom_id res chain seq x y z
N MET A 1 27.23 -0.04 14.66
CA MET A 1 26.33 -0.03 13.48
C MET A 1 24.85 0.00 13.86
N ALA A 2 24.34 -0.88 14.75
CA ALA A 2 22.90 -0.98 15.07
C ALA A 2 22.17 0.34 15.44
N ARG A 3 22.80 1.22 16.25
CA ARG A 3 22.21 2.50 16.67
C ARG A 3 22.02 3.51 15.54
N ALA A 4 22.84 3.45 14.50
CA ALA A 4 22.71 4.32 13.33
C ALA A 4 21.55 3.86 12.44
N SER A 5 21.41 2.56 12.22
CA SER A 5 20.32 1.98 11.43
C SER A 5 18.95 2.22 12.06
N SER A 6 18.85 2.13 13.40
CA SER A 6 17.60 2.45 14.12
C SER A 6 17.22 3.93 14.02
N ALA A 7 18.22 4.83 14.03
CA ALA A 7 17.98 6.27 13.89
C ALA A 7 17.51 6.63 12.47
N LEU A 8 18.08 6.01 11.44
CA LEU A 8 17.66 6.22 10.04
C LEU A 8 16.21 5.78 9.81
N ALA A 9 15.79 4.66 10.39
CA ALA A 9 14.40 4.21 10.33
C ALA A 9 13.45 5.21 11.01
N ALA A 10 13.81 5.74 12.19
CA ALA A 10 13.01 6.76 12.89
C ALA A 10 12.89 8.07 12.12
N MET A 11 13.89 8.42 11.29
CA MET A 11 13.87 9.59 10.41
C MET A 11 13.17 9.33 9.07
N GLY A 12 12.66 8.12 8.82
CA GLY A 12 11.90 7.79 7.61
C GLY A 12 12.72 7.39 6.38
N PHE A 13 14.03 7.15 6.51
CA PHE A 13 14.86 6.69 5.37
C PHE A 13 14.51 5.28 4.88
N SER A 14 13.89 4.47 5.74
CA SER A 14 13.43 3.12 5.41
C SER A 14 12.16 2.80 6.17
N HIS A 15 11.22 2.14 5.51
CA HIS A 15 10.00 1.64 6.17
C HIS A 15 10.23 0.38 7.02
N TYR A 16 11.30 -0.38 6.73
CA TYR A 16 11.62 -1.63 7.42
C TYR A 16 13.09 -1.67 7.83
N LEU A 17 13.35 -2.07 9.07
CA LEU A 17 14.66 -2.41 9.58
C LEU A 17 14.68 -3.91 9.87
N VAL A 18 15.71 -4.60 9.37
CA VAL A 18 15.90 -6.05 9.55
C VAL A 18 17.32 -6.34 9.99
N GLU A 19 17.56 -7.55 10.48
CA GLU A 19 18.89 -8.02 10.86
C GLU A 19 19.86 -8.00 9.66
N PRO A 20 21.18 -7.84 9.90
CA PRO A 20 22.18 -7.87 8.84
C PRO A 20 22.06 -9.13 7.97
N GLY A 21 22.02 -8.95 6.65
CA GLY A 21 21.88 -10.04 5.68
C GLY A 21 20.44 -10.41 5.31
N ALA A 22 19.42 -10.01 6.08
CA ALA A 22 18.02 -10.35 5.82
C ALA A 22 17.29 -9.39 4.85
N GLY A 23 17.97 -8.35 4.35
CA GLY A 23 17.34 -7.30 3.53
C GLY A 23 16.72 -7.80 2.23
N ALA A 24 17.41 -8.66 1.48
CA ALA A 24 16.93 -9.19 0.21
C ALA A 24 15.72 -10.12 0.38
N GLU A 25 15.73 -10.94 1.44
CA GLU A 25 14.61 -11.81 1.77
C GLU A 25 13.35 -10.99 2.08
N LYS A 26 13.49 -9.96 2.94
CA LYS A 26 12.36 -9.07 3.26
C LYS A 26 11.85 -8.31 2.04
N ALA A 27 12.73 -7.84 1.17
CA ALA A 27 12.34 -7.16 -0.06
C ALA A 27 11.51 -8.08 -0.98
N LEU A 28 11.93 -9.35 -1.15
CA LEU A 28 11.17 -10.32 -1.95
C LEU A 28 9.84 -10.73 -1.31
N GLU A 29 9.79 -10.82 0.02
CA GLU A 29 8.53 -11.04 0.75
C GLU A 29 7.52 -9.92 0.45
N LEU A 30 7.95 -8.66 0.59
CA LEU A 30 7.12 -7.50 0.29
C LEU A 30 6.71 -7.45 -1.18
N ALA A 31 7.63 -7.76 -2.10
CA ALA A 31 7.33 -7.80 -3.53
C ALA A 31 6.24 -8.82 -3.87
N ARG A 32 6.29 -10.03 -3.27
CA ARG A 32 5.25 -11.04 -3.44
C ARG A 32 3.90 -10.57 -2.89
N GLN A 33 3.91 -9.92 -1.73
CA GLN A 33 2.68 -9.35 -1.16
C GLN A 33 2.10 -8.26 -2.07
N ILE A 34 2.92 -7.31 -2.54
CA ILE A 34 2.48 -6.22 -3.43
C ILE A 34 2.00 -6.77 -4.79
N ALA A 35 2.57 -7.89 -5.27
CA ALA A 35 2.12 -8.54 -6.49
C ALA A 35 0.70 -9.12 -6.38
N SER A 36 0.17 -9.34 -5.17
CA SER A 36 -1.23 -9.74 -4.96
C SER A 36 -2.23 -8.58 -5.04
N ASN A 37 -1.76 -7.33 -5.05
CA ASN A 37 -2.62 -6.17 -5.24
C ASN A 37 -3.17 -6.15 -6.68
N THR A 38 -4.36 -5.55 -6.87
CA THR A 38 -4.81 -5.29 -8.24
C THR A 38 -3.97 -4.21 -8.89
N PRO A 39 -3.89 -4.18 -10.23
CA PRO A 39 -3.26 -3.08 -10.95
C PRO A 39 -3.80 -1.71 -10.54
N LEU A 40 -5.12 -1.61 -10.31
CA LEU A 40 -5.76 -0.37 -9.87
C LEU A 40 -5.34 0.04 -8.45
N THR A 41 -5.20 -0.91 -7.52
CA THR A 41 -4.69 -0.61 -6.17
C THR A 41 -3.26 -0.06 -6.25
N ASN A 42 -2.39 -0.69 -7.04
CA ASN A 42 -1.02 -0.22 -7.22
C ASN A 42 -0.99 1.18 -7.88
N TYR A 43 -1.86 1.43 -8.86
CA TYR A 43 -2.01 2.76 -9.46
C TYR A 43 -2.47 3.81 -8.44
N ALA A 44 -3.50 3.51 -7.65
CA ALA A 44 -4.01 4.43 -6.63
C ALA A 44 -2.93 4.80 -5.60
N ILE A 45 -2.17 3.82 -5.12
CA ILE A 45 -1.09 4.02 -4.14
C ILE A 45 0.09 4.79 -4.74
N LEU A 46 0.57 4.40 -5.93
CA LEU A 46 1.80 4.97 -6.50
C LEU A 46 1.59 6.32 -7.19
N GLN A 47 0.41 6.56 -7.76
CA GLN A 47 0.17 7.75 -8.58
C GLN A 47 -0.79 8.75 -7.94
N VAL A 48 -1.84 8.27 -7.26
CA VAL A 48 -2.93 9.13 -6.77
C VAL A 48 -2.67 9.60 -5.35
N LEU A 49 -2.29 8.70 -4.44
CA LEU A 49 -2.05 9.02 -3.04
C LEU A 49 -1.03 10.16 -2.82
N PRO A 50 0.13 10.21 -3.52
CA PRO A 50 1.06 11.33 -3.37
C PRO A 50 0.43 12.68 -3.76
N ARG A 51 -0.39 12.69 -4.82
CA ARG A 51 -1.07 13.90 -5.29
C ARG A 51 -2.16 14.36 -4.33
N ILE A 52 -2.87 13.43 -3.67
CA ILE A 52 -3.82 13.76 -2.60
C ILE A 52 -3.08 14.46 -1.45
N ALA A 53 -1.92 13.93 -1.05
CA ALA A 53 -1.12 14.49 0.05
C ALA A 53 -0.54 15.88 -0.27
N GLU A 54 -0.26 16.16 -1.54
CA GLU A 54 0.24 17.47 -2.01
C GLU A 54 -0.87 18.48 -2.34
N ALA A 55 -2.11 18.02 -2.51
CA ALA A 55 -3.24 18.88 -2.83
C ALA A 55 -3.68 19.71 -1.60
N GLY A 56 -4.27 20.88 -1.87
CA GLY A 56 -5.01 21.62 -0.83
C GLY A 56 -6.19 20.79 -0.31
N SER A 57 -6.55 20.96 0.96
CA SER A 57 -7.52 20.12 1.70
C SER A 57 -8.78 19.77 0.91
N GLU A 58 -9.47 20.77 0.33
CA GLU A 58 -10.72 20.55 -0.43
C GLU A 58 -10.50 19.69 -1.68
N ALA A 59 -9.48 20.02 -2.48
CA ALA A 59 -9.16 19.29 -3.70
C ALA A 59 -8.67 17.86 -3.40
N GLY A 60 -7.89 17.69 -2.34
CA GLY A 60 -7.42 16.39 -1.86
C GLY A 60 -8.59 15.47 -1.46
N LEU A 61 -9.52 15.97 -0.65
CA LEU A 61 -10.71 15.21 -0.23
C LEU A 61 -11.63 14.85 -1.41
N LEU A 62 -11.77 15.76 -2.38
CA LEU A 62 -12.52 15.47 -3.60
C LEU A 62 -11.86 14.35 -4.41
N LEU A 63 -10.54 14.43 -4.63
CA LEU A 63 -9.78 13.41 -5.36
C LEU A 63 -9.80 12.06 -4.64
N GLU A 64 -9.68 12.06 -3.31
CA GLU A 64 -9.83 10.88 -2.46
C GLU A 64 -11.21 10.22 -2.64
N SER A 65 -12.28 11.03 -2.59
CA SER A 65 -13.65 10.55 -2.78
C SER A 65 -13.84 9.91 -4.16
N MET A 66 -13.26 10.50 -5.20
CA MET A 66 -13.31 9.96 -6.57
C MET A 66 -12.57 8.62 -6.67
N ILE A 67 -11.31 8.54 -6.20
CA ILE A 67 -10.53 7.30 -6.32
C ILE A 67 -11.11 6.19 -5.43
N ALA A 68 -11.65 6.53 -4.26
CA ALA A 68 -12.35 5.58 -3.38
C ALA A 68 -13.60 4.99 -4.07
N SER A 69 -14.39 5.82 -4.75
CA SER A 69 -15.56 5.36 -5.52
C SER A 69 -15.16 4.45 -6.68
N ILE A 70 -14.15 4.85 -7.47
CA ILE A 70 -13.65 4.05 -8.60
C ILE A 70 -13.15 2.68 -8.13
N THR A 71 -12.28 2.66 -7.12
CA THR A 71 -11.67 1.41 -6.62
C THR A 71 -12.72 0.43 -6.09
N GLN A 72 -13.72 0.91 -5.35
CA GLN A 72 -14.80 0.09 -4.79
C GLN A 72 -15.82 -0.40 -5.83
N SER A 73 -15.96 0.30 -6.95
CA SER A 73 -16.92 -0.06 -7.99
C SER A 73 -16.51 -1.28 -8.85
N THR A 74 -15.22 -1.66 -8.81
CA THR A 74 -14.65 -2.71 -9.65
C THR A 74 -15.21 -4.11 -9.35
N PRO A 75 -15.32 -5.00 -10.36
CA PRO A 75 -15.72 -6.39 -10.15
C PRO A 75 -14.84 -7.12 -9.13
N GLU A 76 -13.53 -6.89 -9.16
CA GLU A 76 -12.56 -7.52 -8.25
C GLU A 76 -12.75 -7.05 -6.81
N ALA A 77 -13.05 -5.77 -6.58
CA ALA A 77 -13.35 -5.27 -5.24
C ALA A 77 -14.64 -5.89 -4.68
N LYS A 78 -15.67 -6.02 -5.52
CA LYS A 78 -16.93 -6.69 -5.14
C LYS A 78 -16.72 -8.17 -4.83
N ALA A 79 -15.95 -8.88 -5.65
CA ALA A 79 -15.61 -10.28 -5.44
C ALA A 79 -14.84 -10.48 -4.13
N ARG A 80 -13.80 -9.67 -3.87
CA ARG A 80 -13.05 -9.73 -2.59
C ARG A 80 -13.92 -9.44 -1.38
N ALA A 81 -14.82 -8.47 -1.47
CA ALA A 81 -15.76 -8.18 -0.38
C ALA A 81 -16.71 -9.37 -0.12
N GLN A 82 -17.20 -10.03 -1.17
CA GLN A 82 -18.03 -11.23 -1.05
C GLN A 82 -17.25 -12.41 -0.47
N ASP A 83 -16.02 -12.66 -0.92
CA ASP A 83 -15.17 -13.73 -0.38
C ASP A 83 -14.92 -13.53 1.11
N PHE A 84 -14.59 -12.29 1.51
CA PHE A 84 -14.44 -11.92 2.91
C PHE A 84 -15.70 -12.21 3.73
N LEU A 85 -16.88 -11.76 3.26
CA LEU A 85 -18.16 -12.00 3.94
C LEU A 85 -18.50 -13.50 4.05
N ASN A 86 -18.16 -14.28 3.03
CA ASN A 86 -18.38 -15.73 3.00
C ASN A 86 -17.32 -16.52 3.78
N ARG A 87 -16.40 -15.84 4.49
CA ARG A 87 -15.25 -16.44 5.18
C ARG A 87 -14.37 -17.31 4.29
N LYS A 88 -14.45 -17.11 2.97
CA LYS A 88 -13.48 -17.64 2.02
C LYS A 88 -12.29 -16.70 2.13
N ARG A 89 -11.27 -17.12 2.88
CA ARG A 89 -10.01 -16.36 2.94
C ARG A 89 -9.54 -16.24 1.50
N GLY A 90 -9.60 -15.03 0.94
CA GLY A 90 -9.16 -14.74 -0.42
C GLY A 90 -7.74 -15.28 -0.57
N VAL A 91 -7.58 -16.23 -1.48
CA VAL A 91 -6.29 -16.81 -1.84
C VAL A 91 -5.52 -15.77 -2.66
#